data_AF-A0ABD1E254-F1
#
_entry.id   AF-A0ABD1E254-F1
#
_cell.length_a   1.000
_cell.length_b   1.000
_cell.length_c   1.000
_cell.angle_alpha   90.00
_cell.angle_beta   90.00
_cell.angle_gamma   90.00
#
_symmetry.space_group_name_H-M   'P 1'
#
loop_
_entity.id
_entity.type
_entity.pdbx_description
1 polymer ?
#
loop_
_entity_poly.entity_id
_entity_poly.type
_entity_poly.pdbx_seq_one_letter_code
_entity_poly.pdbx_strand_id
1 'polypeptide(L)' 'MSEQRKEGKTDGTFLYLIQEVPTRWNSTFHCLQRFILLSGLVGKILLSPQHKKAPPMLTPQECSEVEDVLKVLAPF' A
#
# COMPACT_ATOMS: atom_id res chain seq x y z
N MET A 1 -5.22 7.90 -7.59
CA MET A 1 -6.35 8.66 -8.19
C MET A 1 -6.59 8.29 -9.65
N SER A 2 -5.76 8.74 -10.61
CA SER A 2 -6.00 8.46 -12.05
C SER A 2 -6.05 6.97 -12.40
N GLU A 3 -5.18 6.15 -11.78
CA GLU A 3 -5.17 4.70 -12.00
C GLU A 3 -6.38 3.99 -11.34
N GLN A 4 -6.85 4.42 -10.17
CA GLN A 4 -8.04 3.86 -9.52
C GLN A 4 -9.33 4.22 -10.28
N ARG A 5 -9.36 5.38 -10.93
CA ARG A 5 -10.47 5.79 -11.79
C ARG A 5 -10.53 4.92 -13.06
N LYS A 6 -9.37 4.51 -13.60
CA LYS A 6 -9.31 3.52 -14.70
C LYS A 6 -9.83 2.14 -14.28
N GLU A 7 -9.68 1.78 -13.01
CA GLU A 7 -10.25 0.57 -12.41
C GLU A 7 -11.75 0.69 -12.04
N GLY A 8 -12.41 1.80 -12.41
CA GLY A 8 -13.85 1.99 -12.21
C GLY A 8 -14.27 2.40 -10.79
N LYS A 9 -13.32 2.76 -9.91
CA LYS A 9 -13.64 3.28 -8.57
C LYS A 9 -14.19 4.71 -8.66
N THR A 10 -15.25 4.97 -7.90
CA THR A 10 -15.88 6.29 -7.75
C THR A 10 -15.23 7.07 -6.62
N ASP A 11 -15.40 8.39 -6.58
CA ASP A 11 -14.68 9.28 -5.64
C ASP A 11 -14.89 8.90 -4.15
N GLY A 12 -16.03 8.27 -3.79
CA GLY A 12 -16.32 7.77 -2.44
C GLY A 12 -15.70 6.41 -2.08
N THR A 13 -15.11 5.72 -3.05
CA THR A 13 -14.47 4.38 -2.87
C THR A 13 -12.96 4.40 -3.09
N PHE A 14 -12.39 5.58 -3.30
CA PHE A 14 -10.94 5.72 -3.40
C PHE A 14 -10.26 5.41 -2.08
N LEU A 15 -9.29 4.50 -2.17
CA LEU A 15 -8.44 4.14 -1.07
C LEU A 15 -7.15 4.95 -1.20
N TYR A 16 -6.82 5.67 -0.14
CA TYR A 16 -5.53 6.34 0.03
C TYR A 16 -4.63 5.47 0.90
N LEU A 17 -3.31 5.66 0.76
CA LEU A 17 -2.34 5.12 1.71
C LEU A 17 -2.59 5.76 3.08
N ILE A 18 -2.61 4.93 4.12
CA ILE A 18 -2.74 5.41 5.50
C ILE A 18 -1.35 5.86 5.93
N GLN A 19 -1.12 7.16 5.89
CA GLN A 19 0.08 7.77 6.45
C GLN A 19 -0.24 8.25 7.87
N GLU A 20 -0.25 7.35 8.85
CA GLU A 20 -0.43 7.80 10.24
C GLU A 20 0.58 7.17 11.19
N VAL A 21 1.42 8.05 11.74
CA VAL A 21 2.30 7.81 12.88
C VAL A 21 1.80 8.72 14.00
N PRO A 22 1.06 8.16 14.97
CA PRO A 22 1.57 8.17 16.34
C PRO A 22 1.37 6.79 17.04
N THR A 23 2.50 6.10 17.24
CA THR A 23 2.85 5.33 18.45
C THR A 23 1.93 4.24 19.03
N ARG A 24 1.19 3.45 18.23
CA ARG A 24 0.66 2.13 18.67
C ARG A 24 0.74 1.09 17.53
N TRP A 25 1.11 -0.15 17.86
CA TRP A 25 1.32 -1.26 16.89
C TRP A 25 0.18 -1.47 15.87
N ASN A 26 -1.06 -1.16 16.24
CA ASN A 26 -2.23 -1.30 15.37
C ASN A 26 -2.19 -0.37 14.14
N SER A 27 -1.55 0.81 14.22
CA SER A 27 -1.47 1.71 13.07
C SER A 27 -0.54 1.17 11.99
N THR A 28 0.58 0.53 12.39
CA THR A 28 1.51 -0.13 11.46
C THR A 28 0.85 -1.31 10.76
N PHE A 29 0.08 -2.14 11.47
CA PHE A 29 -0.69 -3.24 10.89
C PHE A 29 -1.63 -2.75 9.77
N HIS A 30 -2.47 -1.75 10.05
CA HIS A 30 -3.40 -1.22 9.06
C HIS A 30 -2.70 -0.50 7.90
N CYS A 31 -1.56 0.14 8.14
CA CYS A 31 -0.73 0.73 7.09
C CYS A 31 -0.21 -0.33 6.13
N LEU A 32 0.39 -1.41 6.64
CA LEU A 32 0.91 -2.52 5.84
C LEU A 32 -0.22 -3.23 5.08
N GLN A 33 -1.35 -3.49 5.74
CA GLN A 33 -2.52 -4.09 5.11
C GLN A 33 -3.03 -3.23 3.94
N ARG A 34 -3.13 -1.91 4.13
CA ARG A 34 -3.56 -0.99 3.08
C ARG A 34 -2.53 -0.86 1.96
N PHE A 35 -1.24 -0.90 2.31
CA PHE A 35 -0.15 -0.88 1.34
C PHE A 35 -0.20 -2.10 0.42
N ILE A 36 -0.33 -3.32 0.95
CA ILE A 36 -0.43 -4.55 0.15
C ILE A 36 -1.62 -4.46 -0.82
N LEU A 37 -2.78 -4.01 -0.33
CA LEU A 37 -3.97 -3.82 -1.17
C LEU A 37 -3.77 -2.81 -2.32
N LEU A 38 -2.88 -1.83 -2.13
CA LEU A 38 -2.58 -0.80 -3.12
C LEU A 38 -1.26 -1.04 -3.87
N SER A 39 -0.52 -2.10 -3.56
CA SER A 39 0.84 -2.35 -4.06
C SER A 39 0.93 -2.33 -5.59
N GLY A 40 -0.05 -2.89 -6.29
CA GLY A 40 -0.12 -2.84 -7.76
C GLY A 40 -0.29 -1.44 -8.33
N LEU A 41 -1.04 -0.56 -7.66
CA LEU A 41 -1.21 0.84 -8.03
C LEU A 41 0.03 1.67 -7.67
N VAL A 42 0.60 1.42 -6.50
CA VAL A 42 1.84 2.06 -6.04
C VAL A 42 3.00 1.72 -6.99
N GLY A 43 3.14 0.46 -7.39
CA GLY A 43 4.15 0.02 -8.35
C GLY A 43 4.04 0.75 -9.69
N LYS A 44 2.83 0.89 -10.25
CA LYS A 44 2.60 1.68 -11.49
C LYS A 44 3.03 3.14 -11.33
N ILE A 45 2.76 3.75 -10.17
CA ILE A 45 3.13 5.15 -9.89
C ILE A 45 4.65 5.31 -9.72
N LEU A 46 5.31 4.39 -9.02
CA LEU A 46 6.76 4.39 -8.81
C LEU A 46 7.55 4.14 -10.10
N LEU A 47 7.02 3.31 -11.00
CA LEU A 47 7.60 3.10 -12.34
C LEU A 47 7.35 4.29 -13.29
N SER A 48 6.50 5.22 -12.91
CA SER A 48 6.14 6.36 -13.75
C SER A 48 7.33 7.34 -13.87
N PRO A 49 7.72 7.78 -15.08
CA PRO A 49 8.89 8.64 -15.29
C PRO A 49 8.87 9.98 -14.54
N GLN A 50 7.70 10.41 -14.08
CA GLN A 50 7.48 11.63 -13.32
C GLN A 50 8.05 11.55 -11.90
N HIS A 51 8.28 10.35 -11.35
CA HIS A 51 8.68 10.14 -9.95
C HIS A 51 10.15 9.70 -9.81
N LYS A 52 11.09 10.46 -10.40
CA LYS A 52 12.53 10.11 -10.43
C LYS A 52 13.22 9.99 -9.07
N LYS A 53 12.66 10.58 -8.01
CA LYS A 53 13.21 10.54 -6.64
C LYS A 53 12.45 9.57 -5.73
N ALA A 54 11.52 8.81 -6.27
CA ALA A 54 10.75 7.89 -5.45
C ALA A 54 11.62 6.68 -5.04
N PRO A 55 11.36 6.11 -3.85
CA PRO A 55 12.05 4.90 -3.41
C PRO A 55 11.74 3.73 -4.35
N PRO A 56 12.65 2.74 -4.44
CA PRO A 56 12.36 1.51 -5.17
C PRO A 56 11.15 0.80 -4.58
N MET A 57 10.35 0.16 -5.44
CA MET A 57 9.24 -0.68 -5.00
C MET A 57 9.76 -1.94 -4.30
N LEU A 58 9.00 -2.46 -3.34
CA LEU A 58 9.26 -3.77 -2.75
C LEU A 58 9.24 -4.87 -3.82
N THR A 59 10.13 -5.82 -3.68
CA THR A 59 10.17 -7.03 -4.49
C THR A 59 8.96 -7.93 -4.20
N PRO A 60 8.61 -8.86 -5.11
CA PRO A 60 7.55 -9.83 -4.86
C PRO A 60 7.76 -10.64 -3.57
N GLN A 61 9.02 -10.95 -3.25
CA GLN A 61 9.37 -11.67 -2.03
C GLN A 61 9.09 -10.82 -0.78
N GLU A 62 9.54 -9.57 -0.74
CA GLU A 62 9.29 -8.67 0.39
C GLU A 62 7.79 -8.42 0.59
N CYS A 63 7.00 -8.34 -0.48
CA CYS A 63 5.54 -8.28 -0.38
C CYS A 63 4.95 -9.53 0.28
N SER A 64 5.44 -10.72 -0.08
CA SER A 64 5.02 -11.98 0.56
C SER A 64 5.39 -12.03 2.05
N GLU A 65 6.58 -11.56 2.41
CA GLU A 65 7.03 -11.49 3.80
C GLU A 65 6.13 -10.55 4.62
N VAL A 66 5.74 -9.40 4.06
CA VAL A 66 4.79 -8.48 4.69
C VAL A 66 3.42 -9.12 4.87
N GLU A 67 2.92 -9.90 3.90
CA GLU A 67 1.67 -10.65 4.05
C GLU A 67 1.73 -11.68 5.19
N ASP A 68 2.86 -12.36 5.36
CA ASP A 68 3.06 -13.32 6.45
C ASP A 68 3.11 -12.62 7.81
N VAL A 69 3.79 -11.47 7.89
CA VAL A 69 3.78 -10.62 9.10
C VAL A 69 2.35 -10.18 9.43
N LEU A 70 1.55 -9.79 8.44
CA LEU A 70 0.15 -9.43 8.65
C LEU A 70 -0.68 -10.60 9.20
N LYS A 71 -0.45 -11.84 8.75
CA LYS A 71 -1.14 -13.02 9.30
C LYS A 71 -0.81 -13.23 10.78
N VAL A 72 0.44 -13.03 11.17
CA VAL A 72 0.88 -13.18 12.57
C VAL A 72 0.32 -12.07 13.46
N LEU A 73 0.25 -10.84 12.93
CA LEU A 73 -0.25 -9.67 13.66
C LEU A 73 -1.78 -9.53 13.64
N ALA A 74 -2.48 -10.35 12.86
CA ALA A 74 -3.93 -10.31 12.80
C ALA A 74 -4.53 -10.60 14.19
N PRO A 75 -5.51 -9.81 14.64
CA PRO A 75 -6.20 -10.09 15.90
C PRO A 75 -6.93 -11.45 15.82
N PHE A 76 -6.83 -12.23 16.89
CA PHE A 76 -7.51 -13.53 17.06
C PHE A 76 -9.04 -13.40 17.09
#